data_AF-A0A4R0NDP6-F1
#
_entry.id   AF-A0A4R0NDP6-F1
#
_cell.length_a   1.000
_cell.length_b   1.000
_cell.length_c   1.000
_cell.angle_alpha   90.00
_cell.angle_beta   90.00
_cell.angle_gamma   90.00
#
_symmetry.space_group_name_H-M   'P 1'
#
loop_
_entity.id
_entity.type
_entity.pdbx_description
1 polymer ?
#
loop_
_entity_poly.entity_id
_entity_poly.type
_entity_poly.pdbx_seq_one_letter_code
_entity_poly.pdbx_strand_id
1 'polypeptide(L)'
;MQHQSKTEDWCSTGLPLQFGKSEYHKMADRFIQKRISLHDEVSTGKLKVSKLFELLNDHPYREEVWKQYQLDQIKDDVIVIDHIDVIYKRIKFLNEHFRRFSVFAYNKDISIAESKTYIEDVGEKALIFNLNEYVEIDEVKGNLDCIAIYDSKNTFFDEYDMAKFANRLYKDNLGELADYNINYFKDLAETNKKFKKYKSYRLVQNKEELFLRGITSVDRYFEYGIDFTFVVSMLSFHKDMIANEGNAYVISSAAISESKLEIIVADKNLKDAGEFGKVSSAMVITTNDLGQGSLNYSKVIKVGGSLFNGVYIFPPSDEVQKTKLVLSHSSTPLTVLAKLREFNALLNNTDEFIKDLQEVKKMKSAEELRQRILLKLSNPRSAFKDAHQLRDIFRLAIANEIESFAKLLDMCGKAEELDIDYDLKEKLRVIISDILLSTRK
;
A
#
# COMPACT_ATOMS: atom_id res chain seq x y z
N MET A 1 -41.74 -45.15 28.30
CA MET A 1 -40.38 -45.75 28.30
C MET A 1 -40.10 -46.20 26.87
N GLN A 2 -38.90 -45.91 26.35
CA GLN A 2 -38.43 -46.01 24.95
C GLN A 2 -38.50 -44.73 24.11
N HIS A 3 -37.30 -44.14 23.98
CA HIS A 3 -36.86 -43.24 22.92
C HIS A 3 -36.90 -43.94 21.56
N GLN A 4 -37.29 -43.19 20.51
CA GLN A 4 -36.80 -43.41 19.16
C GLN A 4 -36.46 -42.07 18.51
N SER A 5 -35.19 -41.95 18.12
CA SER A 5 -34.63 -40.92 17.27
C SER A 5 -35.13 -41.09 15.83
N LYS A 6 -35.52 -40.01 15.18
CA LYS A 6 -35.69 -39.96 13.73
C LYS A 6 -34.54 -39.15 13.12
N THR A 7 -33.65 -39.86 12.45
CA THR A 7 -32.85 -39.41 11.32
C THR A 7 -33.75 -39.34 10.09
N GLU A 8 -33.78 -38.23 9.37
CA GLU A 8 -34.31 -38.16 7.99
C GLU A 8 -33.40 -37.27 7.12
N ASP A 9 -32.87 -37.92 6.09
CA ASP A 9 -32.19 -37.39 4.92
C ASP A 9 -33.00 -36.27 4.23
N TRP A 10 -32.31 -35.22 3.79
CA TRP A 10 -32.80 -34.37 2.70
C TRP A 10 -31.69 -34.10 1.71
N CYS A 11 -31.66 -34.93 0.67
CA CYS A 11 -31.04 -34.61 -0.60
C CYS A 11 -32.15 -34.14 -1.57
N SER A 12 -31.84 -33.10 -2.34
CA SER A 12 -32.52 -32.64 -3.56
C SER A 12 -33.91 -31.98 -3.46
N THR A 13 -33.91 -30.64 -3.57
CA THR A 13 -34.80 -29.94 -4.52
C THR A 13 -34.06 -28.70 -5.05
N GLY A 14 -33.65 -28.76 -6.32
CA GLY A 14 -33.10 -27.61 -7.01
C GLY A 14 -34.20 -26.64 -7.44
N LEU A 15 -33.89 -25.34 -7.36
CA LEU A 15 -34.46 -24.28 -8.19
C LEU A 15 -33.37 -23.21 -8.38
N PRO A 16 -33.17 -22.70 -9.61
CA PRO A 16 -32.10 -21.77 -9.93
C PRO A 16 -32.44 -20.36 -9.47
N LEU A 17 -31.60 -19.76 -8.63
CA LEU A 17 -31.68 -18.34 -8.31
C LEU A 17 -31.28 -17.53 -9.55
N GLN A 18 -32.28 -16.94 -10.20
CA GLN A 18 -32.09 -15.85 -11.15
C GLN A 18 -31.57 -14.64 -10.37
N PHE A 19 -30.27 -14.41 -10.43
CA PHE A 19 -29.65 -13.20 -9.87
C PHE A 19 -29.87 -12.02 -10.82
N GLY A 20 -30.37 -10.92 -10.25
CA GLY A 20 -30.49 -9.63 -10.92
C GLY A 20 -29.11 -9.06 -11.32
N LYS A 21 -29.05 -8.52 -12.52
CA LYS A 21 -27.84 -8.06 -13.24
C LYS A 21 -27.19 -6.76 -12.71
N SER A 22 -27.24 -6.40 -11.43
CA SER A 22 -26.74 -5.05 -11.01
C SER A 22 -25.88 -4.94 -9.76
N GLU A 23 -25.33 -6.02 -9.19
CA GLU A 23 -24.40 -5.93 -8.05
C GLU A 23 -23.08 -6.71 -8.19
N TYR A 24 -22.63 -6.96 -9.43
CA TYR A 24 -21.24 -7.37 -9.66
C TYR A 24 -20.32 -6.16 -9.55
N HIS A 25 -20.01 -5.75 -8.32
CA HIS A 25 -18.82 -4.95 -8.08
C HIS A 25 -17.60 -5.77 -8.51
N LYS A 26 -16.88 -5.21 -9.47
CA LYS A 26 -15.74 -5.79 -10.17
C LYS A 26 -14.73 -6.42 -9.22
N MET A 27 -14.28 -7.64 -9.49
CA MET A 27 -13.37 -8.38 -8.59
C MET A 27 -12.05 -7.62 -8.38
N ALA A 28 -11.51 -7.02 -9.45
CA ALA A 28 -10.28 -6.23 -9.42
C ALA A 28 -10.42 -4.98 -8.53
N ASP A 29 -11.58 -4.31 -8.55
CA ASP A 29 -11.81 -3.06 -7.82
C ASP A 29 -11.79 -3.20 -6.30
N ARG A 30 -11.88 -4.43 -5.78
CA ARG A 30 -11.86 -4.74 -4.34
C ARG A 30 -10.45 -4.61 -3.74
N PHE A 31 -9.43 -4.80 -4.58
CA PHE A 31 -8.02 -4.93 -4.18
C PHE A 31 -7.17 -3.73 -4.60
N ILE A 32 -7.76 -2.78 -5.32
CA ILE A 32 -7.12 -1.53 -5.74
C ILE A 32 -7.06 -0.57 -4.55
N GLN A 33 -5.89 0.04 -4.36
CA GLN A 33 -5.69 1.12 -3.40
C GLN A 33 -6.46 2.36 -3.86
N LYS A 34 -7.40 2.83 -3.04
CA LYS A 34 -8.28 3.95 -3.38
C LYS A 34 -7.99 5.14 -2.48
N ARG A 35 -7.97 6.33 -3.07
CA ARG A 35 -7.90 7.59 -2.32
C ARG A 35 -9.15 7.76 -1.48
N ILE A 36 -8.99 8.22 -0.25
CA ILE A 36 -10.09 8.59 0.64
C ILE A 36 -10.36 10.09 0.45
N SER A 37 -11.62 10.44 0.20
CA SER A 37 -12.02 11.85 0.21
C SER A 37 -12.13 12.33 1.65
N LEU A 38 -11.15 13.11 2.12
CA LEU A 38 -11.13 13.60 3.51
C LEU A 38 -12.06 14.80 3.72
N HIS A 39 -12.40 15.52 2.65
CA HIS A 39 -13.21 16.74 2.71
C HIS A 39 -14.71 16.48 2.80
N ASP A 40 -15.16 15.36 2.26
CA ASP A 40 -16.59 15.01 2.22
C ASP A 40 -17.03 14.23 3.48
N GLU A 41 -16.07 13.88 4.34
CA GLU A 41 -16.28 13.03 5.51
C GLU A 41 -16.43 13.84 6.81
N VAL A 42 -17.40 13.45 7.65
CA VAL A 42 -17.56 14.05 8.98
C VAL A 42 -16.45 13.53 9.90
N SER A 43 -15.47 14.40 10.15
CA SER A 43 -14.28 14.15 10.96
C SER A 43 -14.34 14.89 12.28
N THR A 44 -14.06 14.21 13.39
CA THR A 44 -13.84 14.86 14.68
C THR A 44 -12.39 15.30 14.87
N GLY A 45 -11.45 14.71 14.13
CA GLY A 45 -10.01 14.93 14.30
C GLY A 45 -9.47 14.44 15.65
N LYS A 46 -10.24 13.59 16.34
CA LYS A 46 -9.95 13.12 17.69
C LYS A 46 -10.20 11.63 17.82
N LEU A 47 -9.25 10.91 18.43
CA LEU A 47 -9.38 9.48 18.70
C LEU A 47 -8.71 9.11 20.02
N LYS A 48 -9.41 8.38 20.87
CA LYS A 48 -8.83 7.88 22.13
C LYS A 48 -7.75 6.82 21.83
N VAL A 49 -6.64 6.84 22.56
CA VAL A 49 -5.53 5.88 22.35
C VAL A 49 -5.99 4.43 22.46
N SER A 50 -6.78 4.10 23.49
CA SER A 50 -7.39 2.76 23.65
C SER A 50 -8.23 2.35 22.44
N LYS A 51 -8.99 3.28 21.86
CA LYS A 51 -9.81 3.01 20.67
C LYS A 51 -8.97 2.79 19.42
N LEU A 52 -7.93 3.59 19.20
CA LEU A 52 -6.96 3.36 18.12
C LEU A 52 -6.37 1.95 18.23
N PHE A 53 -6.02 1.54 19.45
CA PHE A 53 -5.36 0.27 19.70
C PHE A 53 -6.25 -0.96 19.48
N GLU A 54 -7.58 -0.81 19.42
CA GLU A 54 -8.50 -1.88 19.04
C GLU A 54 -8.18 -2.47 17.66
N LEU A 55 -7.57 -1.70 16.75
CA LEU A 55 -7.14 -2.20 15.44
C LEU A 55 -6.13 -3.35 15.53
N LEU A 56 -5.43 -3.50 16.66
CA LEU A 56 -4.42 -4.53 16.87
C LEU A 56 -4.90 -5.70 17.75
N ASN A 57 -6.20 -5.80 18.06
CA ASN A 57 -6.70 -6.83 18.99
C ASN A 57 -6.30 -8.26 18.57
N ASP A 58 -6.34 -8.55 17.27
CA ASP A 58 -5.97 -9.87 16.72
C ASP A 58 -4.58 -9.86 16.06
N HIS A 59 -3.79 -8.81 16.25
CA HIS A 59 -2.51 -8.63 15.58
C HIS A 59 -1.37 -9.32 16.35
N PRO A 60 -0.48 -10.09 15.69
CA PRO A 60 0.57 -10.86 16.38
C PRO A 60 1.56 -9.99 17.17
N TYR A 61 1.74 -8.73 16.78
CA TYR A 61 2.71 -7.81 17.42
C TYR A 61 2.07 -6.83 18.42
N ARG A 62 0.83 -7.09 18.86
CA ARG A 62 0.08 -6.21 19.77
C ARG A 62 0.87 -5.92 21.05
N GLU A 63 1.42 -6.95 21.68
CA GLU A 63 2.11 -6.83 22.97
C GLU A 63 3.42 -6.05 22.88
N GLU A 64 4.16 -6.20 21.77
CA GLU A 64 5.37 -5.42 21.50
C GLU A 64 5.05 -3.93 21.37
N VAL A 65 3.97 -3.58 20.66
CA VAL A 65 3.51 -2.19 20.55
C VAL A 65 3.07 -1.66 21.91
N TRP A 66 2.29 -2.45 22.67
CA TRP A 66 1.83 -2.06 24.01
C TRP A 66 2.99 -1.65 24.93
N LYS A 67 4.00 -2.51 25.00
CA LYS A 67 5.19 -2.30 25.84
C LYS A 67 6.03 -1.13 25.35
N GLN A 68 6.32 -1.06 24.05
CA GLN A 68 7.17 -0.01 23.49
C GLN A 68 6.57 1.39 23.67
N TYR A 69 5.26 1.52 23.48
CA TYR A 69 4.59 2.82 23.62
C TYR A 69 4.17 3.14 25.06
N GLN A 70 4.34 2.21 26.01
CA GLN A 70 3.95 2.37 27.41
C GLN A 70 2.46 2.71 27.54
N LEU A 71 1.62 1.94 26.85
CA LEU A 71 0.20 2.26 26.70
C LEU A 71 -0.58 2.34 28.01
N ASP A 72 -0.12 1.68 29.08
CA ASP A 72 -0.72 1.81 30.41
C ASP A 72 -0.79 3.26 30.90
N GLN A 73 0.14 4.12 30.46
CA GLN A 73 0.23 5.52 30.86
C GLN A 73 -0.63 6.45 29.98
N ILE A 74 -0.88 6.08 28.73
CA ILE A 74 -1.48 6.96 27.71
C ILE A 74 -2.78 6.42 27.10
N LYS A 75 -3.25 5.23 27.50
CA LYS A 75 -4.46 4.58 26.93
C LYS A 75 -5.73 5.44 27.03
N ASP A 76 -5.77 6.34 28.01
CA ASP A 76 -6.89 7.22 28.27
C ASP A 76 -6.78 8.58 27.57
N ASP A 77 -5.62 8.86 26.97
CA ASP A 77 -5.37 10.09 26.23
C ASP A 77 -6.17 10.15 24.93
N VAL A 78 -6.38 11.37 24.46
CA VAL A 78 -7.01 11.66 23.17
C VAL A 78 -5.95 12.17 22.21
N ILE A 79 -5.75 11.43 21.13
CA ILE A 79 -4.92 11.86 20.01
C ILE A 79 -5.71 12.90 19.21
N VAL A 80 -5.10 14.06 18.97
CA VAL A 80 -5.71 15.19 18.24
C VAL A 80 -4.95 15.41 16.93
N ILE A 81 -5.32 14.63 15.91
CA ILE A 81 -4.78 14.73 14.55
C ILE A 81 -5.98 14.78 13.61
N ASP A 82 -6.08 15.82 12.78
CA ASP A 82 -7.24 15.97 11.90
C ASP A 82 -7.39 14.75 10.97
N HIS A 83 -8.63 14.31 10.77
CA HIS A 83 -9.03 13.12 10.00
C HIS A 83 -8.57 11.75 10.54
N ILE A 84 -7.95 11.67 11.72
CA ILE A 84 -7.55 10.38 12.32
C ILE A 84 -8.72 9.40 12.48
N ASP A 85 -9.90 9.89 12.83
CA ASP A 85 -11.09 9.07 13.05
C ASP A 85 -11.68 8.52 11.74
N VAL A 86 -11.56 9.28 10.64
CA VAL A 86 -11.96 8.85 9.30
C VAL A 86 -11.09 7.68 8.85
N ILE A 87 -9.76 7.81 8.99
CA ILE A 87 -8.82 6.75 8.61
C ILE A 87 -9.00 5.51 9.49
N TYR A 88 -9.17 5.70 10.80
CA TYR A 88 -9.47 4.60 11.72
C TYR A 88 -10.71 3.80 11.28
N LYS A 89 -11.83 4.48 10.98
CA LYS A 89 -13.07 3.84 10.51
C LYS A 89 -12.83 3.03 9.23
N ARG A 90 -12.05 3.58 8.30
CA ARG A 90 -11.75 2.92 7.03
C ARG A 90 -10.91 1.66 7.22
N ILE A 91 -9.87 1.71 8.05
CA ILE A 91 -9.03 0.54 8.35
C ILE A 91 -9.84 -0.51 9.11
N LYS A 92 -10.66 -0.10 10.08
CA LYS A 92 -11.56 -1.00 10.80
C LYS A 92 -12.50 -1.74 9.85
N PHE A 93 -13.15 -1.01 8.93
CA PHE A 93 -13.98 -1.60 7.88
C PHE A 93 -13.20 -2.64 7.05
N LEU A 94 -11.97 -2.34 6.64
CA LEU A 94 -11.15 -3.28 5.86
C LEU A 94 -10.82 -4.53 6.67
N ASN A 95 -10.41 -4.39 7.93
CA ASN A 95 -10.13 -5.54 8.80
C ASN A 95 -11.36 -6.44 9.03
N GLU A 96 -12.57 -5.85 9.12
CA GLU A 96 -13.82 -6.59 9.30
C GLU A 96 -14.29 -7.31 8.01
N HIS A 97 -13.95 -6.78 6.82
CA HIS A 97 -14.44 -7.30 5.53
C HIS A 97 -13.40 -8.12 4.76
N PHE A 98 -12.12 -8.03 5.15
CA PHE A 98 -11.01 -8.74 4.54
C PHE A 98 -10.26 -9.52 5.61
N ARG A 99 -10.65 -10.78 5.79
CA ARG A 99 -9.98 -11.67 6.75
C ARG A 99 -8.67 -12.16 6.14
N ARG A 100 -7.56 -11.65 6.66
CA ARG A 100 -6.20 -11.98 6.22
C ARG A 100 -5.64 -13.08 7.11
N PHE A 101 -5.07 -14.12 6.51
CA PHE A 101 -4.42 -15.22 7.22
C PHE A 101 -3.39 -15.90 6.32
N SER A 102 -2.56 -16.76 6.91
CA SER A 102 -1.56 -17.53 6.16
C SER A 102 -1.77 -19.02 6.39
N VAL A 103 -1.51 -19.80 5.34
CA VAL A 103 -1.38 -21.24 5.42
C VAL A 103 0.00 -21.63 4.93
N PHE A 104 0.50 -22.78 5.36
CA PHE A 104 1.84 -23.22 5.03
C PHE A 104 1.79 -24.51 4.23
N ALA A 105 2.48 -24.57 3.11
CA ALA A 105 2.44 -25.75 2.25
C ALA A 105 3.78 -25.96 1.55
N TYR A 106 4.03 -27.19 1.14
CA TYR A 106 5.09 -27.44 0.18
C TYR A 106 4.60 -27.13 -1.23
N ASN A 107 5.47 -26.58 -2.07
CA ASN A 107 5.17 -26.33 -3.48
C ASN A 107 4.73 -27.60 -4.25
N LYS A 108 5.18 -28.80 -3.83
CA LYS A 108 4.72 -30.09 -4.38
C LYS A 108 3.22 -30.36 -4.16
N ASP A 109 2.62 -29.71 -3.17
CA ASP A 109 1.22 -29.93 -2.77
C ASP A 109 0.29 -28.89 -3.43
N ILE A 110 0.83 -28.06 -4.31
CA ILE A 110 0.10 -27.04 -5.05
C ILE A 110 -0.19 -27.52 -6.46
N SER A 111 -1.43 -27.41 -6.88
CA SER A 111 -1.86 -27.56 -8.27
C SER A 111 -2.44 -26.24 -8.76
N ILE A 112 -2.38 -26.00 -10.06
CA ILE A 112 -2.98 -24.82 -10.69
C ILE A 112 -4.00 -25.29 -11.73
N ALA A 113 -5.10 -24.55 -11.84
CA ALA A 113 -6.08 -24.73 -12.90
C ALA A 113 -6.55 -23.37 -13.42
N GLU A 114 -6.86 -23.28 -14.72
CA GLU A 114 -7.62 -22.14 -15.22
C GLU A 114 -9.07 -22.21 -14.71
N SER A 115 -9.58 -21.07 -14.27
CA SER A 115 -11.00 -20.91 -13.99
C SER A 115 -11.81 -21.20 -15.26
N LYS A 116 -12.89 -21.98 -15.09
CA LYS A 116 -13.88 -22.24 -16.15
C LYS A 116 -14.65 -20.97 -16.55
N THR A 117 -14.68 -19.99 -15.66
CA THR A 117 -15.40 -18.73 -15.84
C THR A 117 -14.41 -17.61 -16.10
N TYR A 118 -14.64 -16.85 -17.16
CA TYR A 118 -13.91 -15.62 -17.43
C TYR A 118 -14.24 -14.60 -16.35
N ILE A 119 -13.21 -14.00 -15.75
CA ILE A 119 -13.40 -12.89 -14.83
C ILE A 119 -13.24 -11.62 -15.66
N GLU A 120 -14.36 -10.98 -16.03
CA GLU A 120 -14.42 -9.83 -16.96
C GLU A 120 -13.38 -8.76 -16.65
N ASP A 121 -13.04 -8.55 -15.38
CA ASP A 121 -12.15 -7.48 -14.92
C ASP A 121 -10.66 -7.78 -14.98
N VAL A 122 -10.26 -9.06 -15.07
CA VAL A 122 -8.84 -9.45 -15.16
C VAL A 122 -8.39 -9.53 -16.62
N GLY A 123 -9.32 -9.48 -17.57
CA GLY A 123 -9.02 -9.59 -19.00
C GLY A 123 -8.48 -10.97 -19.43
N GLU A 124 -8.44 -11.92 -18.49
CA GLU A 124 -7.90 -13.27 -18.64
C GLU A 124 -8.72 -14.23 -17.74
N LYS A 125 -8.67 -15.53 -18.02
CA LYS A 125 -9.16 -16.53 -17.07
C LYS A 125 -8.30 -16.47 -15.82
N ALA A 126 -8.93 -16.39 -14.65
CA ALA A 126 -8.18 -16.43 -13.40
C ALA A 126 -7.54 -17.80 -13.19
N LEU A 127 -6.38 -17.82 -12.52
CA LEU A 127 -5.75 -19.06 -12.07
C LEU A 127 -6.22 -19.40 -10.67
N ILE A 128 -6.70 -20.62 -10.52
CA ILE A 128 -7.09 -21.23 -9.25
C ILE A 128 -5.91 -22.04 -8.75
N PHE A 129 -5.47 -21.73 -7.55
CA PHE A 129 -4.47 -22.51 -6.81
C PHE A 129 -5.23 -23.50 -5.93
N ASN A 130 -4.94 -24.78 -6.11
CA ASN A 130 -5.47 -25.87 -5.31
C ASN A 130 -4.36 -26.38 -4.39
N LEU A 131 -4.51 -26.14 -3.09
CA LEU A 131 -3.63 -26.62 -2.04
C LEU A 131 -4.15 -27.99 -1.58
N ASN A 132 -3.53 -29.06 -2.09
CA ASN A 132 -3.91 -30.44 -1.77
C ASN A 132 -3.65 -30.77 -0.30
N GLU A 133 -2.53 -30.29 0.24
CA GLU A 133 -2.13 -30.41 1.63
C GLU A 133 -1.53 -29.08 2.11
N TYR A 134 -1.96 -28.61 3.27
CA TYR A 134 -1.44 -27.40 3.91
C TYR A 134 -1.58 -27.49 5.44
N VAL A 135 -0.84 -26.64 6.14
CA VAL A 135 -0.90 -26.48 7.58
C VAL A 135 -1.52 -25.12 7.92
N GLU A 136 -2.53 -25.13 8.78
CA GLU A 136 -3.13 -23.94 9.37
C GLU A 136 -3.22 -24.16 10.88
N ILE A 137 -2.56 -23.30 11.68
CA ILE A 137 -2.54 -23.41 13.16
C ILE A 137 -2.15 -24.83 13.60
N ASP A 138 -1.02 -25.33 13.11
CA ASP A 138 -0.48 -26.66 13.39
C ASP A 138 -1.35 -27.87 12.98
N GLU A 139 -2.50 -27.64 12.33
CA GLU A 139 -3.37 -28.69 11.79
C GLU A 139 -3.12 -28.90 10.30
N VAL A 140 -2.90 -30.17 9.91
CA VAL A 140 -2.83 -30.56 8.50
C VAL A 140 -4.25 -30.62 7.93
N LYS A 141 -4.47 -29.87 6.86
CA LYS A 141 -5.73 -29.77 6.11
C LYS A 141 -5.45 -29.96 4.62
N GLY A 142 -6.50 -30.05 3.81
CA GLY A 142 -6.36 -30.23 2.37
C GLY A 142 -7.52 -29.67 1.59
N ASN A 143 -7.36 -29.69 0.26
CA ASN A 143 -8.35 -29.25 -0.73
C ASN A 143 -8.83 -27.81 -0.53
N LEU A 144 -7.88 -26.88 -0.48
CA LEU A 144 -8.20 -25.45 -0.42
C LEU A 144 -7.98 -24.80 -1.79
N ASP A 145 -9.06 -24.25 -2.35
CA ASP A 145 -9.02 -23.50 -3.61
C ASP A 145 -8.97 -22.00 -3.33
N CYS A 146 -8.06 -21.31 -4.01
CA CYS A 146 -7.96 -19.86 -3.93
C CYS A 146 -7.61 -19.22 -5.28
N ILE A 147 -8.14 -18.03 -5.51
CA ILE A 147 -7.95 -17.27 -6.75
C ILE A 147 -6.68 -16.42 -6.61
N ALA A 148 -5.75 -16.54 -7.56
CA ALA A 148 -4.57 -15.71 -7.56
C ALA A 148 -4.90 -14.23 -7.83
N ILE A 149 -4.46 -13.35 -6.94
CA ILE A 149 -4.49 -11.89 -7.11
C ILE A 149 -3.09 -11.31 -6.94
N TYR A 150 -2.92 -10.04 -7.33
CA TYR A 150 -1.63 -9.35 -7.33
C TYR A 150 -0.54 -10.15 -8.09
N ASP A 151 0.67 -10.23 -7.54
CA ASP A 151 1.83 -10.88 -8.16
C ASP A 151 2.03 -12.32 -7.67
N SER A 152 1.05 -12.90 -6.95
CA SER A 152 1.14 -14.27 -6.40
C SER A 152 1.37 -15.32 -7.47
N LYS A 153 0.69 -15.18 -8.62
CA LYS A 153 0.88 -16.00 -9.82
C LYS A 153 2.34 -16.01 -10.28
N ASN A 154 2.93 -14.83 -10.45
CA ASN A 154 4.31 -14.71 -10.92
C ASN A 154 5.30 -15.22 -9.89
N THR A 155 5.07 -14.91 -8.61
CA THR A 155 5.91 -15.38 -7.51
C THR A 155 5.97 -16.91 -7.46
N PHE A 156 4.84 -17.60 -7.70
CA PHE A 156 4.81 -19.05 -7.78
C PHE A 156 5.64 -19.57 -8.96
N PHE A 157 5.43 -19.03 -10.17
CA PHE A 157 6.15 -19.48 -11.36
C PHE A 157 7.65 -19.15 -11.31
N ASP A 158 8.04 -18.06 -10.67
CA ASP A 158 9.45 -17.70 -10.46
C ASP A 158 10.15 -18.69 -9.52
N GLU A 159 9.43 -19.50 -8.74
CA GLU A 159 10.06 -20.61 -8.01
C GLU A 159 10.69 -21.67 -8.92
N TYR A 160 10.25 -21.70 -10.18
CA TYR A 160 10.71 -22.60 -11.23
C TYR A 160 11.36 -21.84 -12.39
N ASP A 161 11.68 -20.56 -12.21
CA ASP A 161 12.22 -19.66 -13.24
C ASP A 161 11.35 -19.58 -14.51
N MET A 162 10.03 -19.76 -14.38
CA MET A 162 9.13 -19.94 -15.53
C MET A 162 8.06 -18.86 -15.69
N ALA A 163 8.03 -17.78 -14.89
CA ALA A 163 6.91 -16.83 -14.93
C ALA A 163 6.64 -16.24 -16.32
N LYS A 164 7.67 -15.78 -17.04
CA LYS A 164 7.49 -15.24 -18.40
C LYS A 164 6.95 -16.29 -19.37
N PHE A 165 7.43 -17.52 -19.25
CA PHE A 165 7.04 -18.64 -20.11
C PHE A 165 5.59 -19.09 -19.83
N ALA A 166 5.26 -19.33 -18.56
CA ALA A 166 3.94 -19.73 -18.10
C ALA A 166 2.87 -18.68 -18.47
N ASN A 167 3.13 -17.40 -18.20
CA ASN A 167 2.20 -16.33 -18.55
C ASN A 167 1.92 -16.25 -20.06
N ARG A 168 2.95 -16.47 -20.89
CA ARG A 168 2.76 -16.53 -22.34
C ARG A 168 1.87 -17.71 -22.73
N LEU A 169 2.08 -18.88 -22.14
CA LEU A 169 1.28 -20.07 -22.43
C LEU A 169 -0.20 -19.88 -22.06
N TYR A 170 -0.50 -19.38 -20.86
CA TYR A 170 -1.90 -19.11 -20.48
C TYR A 170 -2.55 -18.05 -21.40
N LYS A 171 -1.81 -17.00 -21.75
CA LYS A 171 -2.29 -15.98 -22.70
C LYS A 171 -2.59 -16.54 -24.09
N ASP A 172 -1.76 -17.49 -24.55
CA ASP A 172 -1.89 -18.13 -25.86
C ASP A 172 -2.87 -19.34 -25.82
N ASN A 173 -3.61 -19.56 -24.71
CA ASN A 173 -4.48 -20.72 -24.46
C ASN A 173 -3.78 -22.09 -24.54
N LEU A 174 -2.51 -22.13 -24.13
CA LEU A 174 -1.67 -23.33 -24.05
C LEU A 174 -1.33 -23.69 -22.59
N GLY A 175 -2.23 -23.41 -21.65
CA GLY A 175 -2.03 -23.60 -20.20
C GLY A 175 -1.62 -25.03 -19.81
N GLU A 176 -2.10 -26.04 -20.53
CA GLU A 176 -1.75 -27.45 -20.30
C GLU A 176 -0.23 -27.71 -20.37
N LEU A 177 0.51 -26.96 -21.19
CA LEU A 177 1.98 -27.05 -21.27
C LEU A 177 2.65 -26.43 -20.03
N ALA A 178 2.05 -25.41 -19.44
CA ALA A 178 2.53 -24.86 -18.18
C ALA A 178 2.29 -25.88 -17.05
N ASP A 179 1.11 -26.49 -17.02
CA ASP A 179 0.72 -27.51 -16.05
C ASP A 179 1.64 -28.74 -16.12
N TYR A 180 2.01 -29.19 -17.33
CA TYR A 180 2.99 -30.27 -17.53
C TYR A 180 4.34 -29.96 -16.87
N ASN A 181 4.86 -28.74 -17.06
CA ASN A 181 6.14 -28.33 -16.46
C ASN A 181 6.05 -28.22 -14.95
N ILE A 182 4.93 -27.71 -14.42
CA ILE A 182 4.68 -27.64 -12.97
C ILE A 182 4.70 -29.05 -12.39
N ASN A 183 3.98 -30.00 -12.99
CA ASN A 183 3.94 -31.39 -12.54
C ASN A 183 5.33 -32.05 -12.56
N TYR A 184 6.12 -31.82 -13.60
CA TYR A 184 7.52 -32.28 -13.63
C TYR A 184 8.33 -31.79 -12.41
N PHE A 185 8.20 -30.52 -12.03
CA PHE A 185 8.88 -30.01 -10.84
C PHE A 185 8.29 -30.50 -9.52
N LYS A 186 6.99 -30.81 -9.48
CA LYS A 186 6.36 -31.45 -8.31
C LYS A 186 6.94 -32.86 -8.10
N ASP A 187 7.03 -33.66 -9.16
CA ASP A 187 7.62 -35.00 -9.12
C ASP A 187 9.10 -34.95 -8.69
N LEU A 188 9.86 -33.96 -9.18
CA LEU A 188 11.22 -33.72 -8.71
C LEU A 188 11.28 -33.36 -7.22
N ALA A 189 10.31 -32.60 -6.70
CA ALA A 189 10.26 -32.22 -5.30
C ALA A 189 9.93 -33.40 -4.36
N GLU A 190 9.37 -34.50 -4.87
CA GLU A 190 9.17 -35.72 -4.07
C GLU A 190 10.51 -36.42 -3.75
N THR A 191 11.44 -36.40 -4.71
CA THR A 191 12.71 -37.14 -4.62
C THR A 191 13.91 -36.25 -4.30
N ASN A 192 13.81 -34.93 -4.53
CA ASN A 192 14.92 -34.00 -4.37
C ASN A 192 14.56 -32.79 -3.51
N LYS A 193 15.19 -32.71 -2.33
CA LYS A 193 15.00 -31.64 -1.35
C LYS A 193 15.27 -30.23 -1.89
N LYS A 194 16.09 -30.08 -2.94
CA LYS A 194 16.36 -28.77 -3.57
C LYS A 194 15.09 -28.17 -4.19
N PHE A 195 14.20 -29.02 -4.69
CA PHE A 195 12.94 -28.61 -5.33
C PHE A 195 11.76 -28.58 -4.37
N LYS A 196 11.89 -29.22 -3.19
CA LYS A 196 10.88 -29.23 -2.13
C LYS A 196 10.97 -27.97 -1.27
N LYS A 197 10.16 -26.96 -1.60
CA LYS A 197 10.14 -25.65 -0.92
C LYS A 197 8.91 -25.56 -0.01
N TYR A 198 9.13 -25.28 1.28
CA TYR A 198 8.06 -24.98 2.22
C TYR A 198 7.86 -23.47 2.32
N LYS A 199 6.64 -22.99 2.09
CA LYS A 199 6.32 -21.56 1.95
C LYS A 199 5.07 -21.18 2.71
N SER A 200 4.99 -19.89 3.04
CA SER A 200 3.76 -19.26 3.51
C SER A 200 2.96 -18.78 2.31
N TYR A 201 1.74 -19.29 2.18
CA TYR A 201 0.74 -18.87 1.21
C TYR A 201 -0.21 -17.93 1.92
N ARG A 202 -0.14 -16.65 1.55
CA ARG A 202 -0.83 -15.56 2.24
C ARG A 202 -2.17 -15.36 1.56
N LEU A 203 -3.22 -15.56 2.34
CA LEU A 203 -4.59 -15.56 1.88
C LEU A 203 -5.32 -14.30 2.36
N VAL A 204 -6.34 -13.93 1.60
CA VAL A 204 -7.35 -12.97 2.02
C VAL A 204 -8.72 -13.50 1.61
N GLN A 205 -9.63 -13.55 2.59
CA GLN A 205 -11.02 -13.89 2.35
C GLN A 205 -11.84 -12.60 2.32
N ASN A 206 -12.64 -12.45 1.27
CA ASN A 206 -13.62 -11.37 1.16
C ASN A 206 -14.95 -11.98 0.73
N LYS A 207 -15.98 -11.83 1.57
CA LYS A 207 -17.25 -12.56 1.43
C LYS A 207 -17.00 -14.08 1.45
N GLU A 208 -17.53 -14.81 0.47
CA GLU A 208 -17.37 -16.26 0.33
C GLU A 208 -16.18 -16.65 -0.57
N GLU A 209 -15.45 -15.66 -1.11
CA GLU A 209 -14.34 -15.89 -2.03
C GLU A 209 -12.99 -15.83 -1.29
N LEU A 210 -12.09 -16.74 -1.68
CA LEU A 210 -10.75 -16.85 -1.11
C LEU A 210 -9.70 -16.55 -2.16
N PHE A 211 -8.75 -15.67 -1.80
CA PHE A 211 -7.74 -15.18 -2.73
C PHE A 211 -6.34 -15.43 -2.20
N LEU A 212 -5.44 -15.86 -3.08
CA LEU A 212 -4.01 -15.92 -2.82
C LEU A 212 -3.39 -14.57 -3.21
N ARG A 213 -2.91 -13.83 -2.20
CA ARG A 213 -2.32 -12.50 -2.41
C ARG A 213 -0.80 -12.49 -2.43
N GLY A 214 -0.15 -13.51 -1.87
CA GLY A 214 1.32 -13.58 -1.92
C GLY A 214 1.87 -14.93 -1.46
N ILE A 215 3.12 -15.20 -1.83
CA ILE A 215 3.87 -16.39 -1.41
C ILE A 215 5.20 -15.91 -0.84
N THR A 216 5.49 -16.26 0.41
CA THR A 216 6.67 -15.75 1.12
C THR A 216 7.43 -16.85 1.86
N SER A 217 8.65 -16.53 2.28
CA SER A 217 9.39 -17.40 3.21
C SER A 217 8.71 -17.43 4.56
N VAL A 218 8.67 -18.61 5.20
CA VAL A 218 8.10 -18.80 6.54
C VAL A 218 8.85 -17.98 7.59
N ASP A 219 10.18 -18.01 7.58
CA ASP A 219 10.97 -17.48 8.72
C ASP A 219 11.52 -16.06 8.53
N ARG A 220 11.44 -15.50 7.32
CA ARG A 220 12.12 -14.23 6.99
C ARG A 220 11.16 -13.12 6.57
N TYR A 221 9.86 -13.37 6.70
CA TYR A 221 8.82 -12.43 6.28
C TYR A 221 7.89 -12.12 7.45
N PHE A 222 8.01 -10.91 7.97
CA PHE A 222 7.12 -10.33 8.95
C PHE A 222 6.09 -9.47 8.22
N GLU A 223 4.84 -9.87 8.34
CA GLU A 223 3.71 -9.09 7.86
C GLU A 223 3.27 -8.11 8.94
N TYR A 224 3.15 -6.84 8.57
CA TYR A 224 2.76 -5.79 9.51
C TYR A 224 1.33 -5.31 9.27
N GLY A 225 0.84 -5.25 8.04
CA GLY A 225 -0.53 -4.78 7.84
C GLY A 225 -0.69 -3.27 7.89
N ILE A 226 -1.78 -2.80 7.28
CA ILE A 226 -2.21 -1.40 7.31
C ILE A 226 -2.56 -0.92 8.72
N ASP A 227 -3.02 -1.82 9.57
CA ASP A 227 -3.43 -1.62 10.95
C ASP A 227 -2.24 -1.35 11.86
N PHE A 228 -1.21 -2.22 11.85
CA PHE A 228 0.03 -1.94 12.58
C PHE A 228 0.64 -0.61 12.17
N THR A 229 0.83 -0.39 10.87
CA THR A 229 1.47 0.81 10.34
C THR A 229 0.72 2.07 10.77
N PHE A 230 -0.61 2.07 10.68
CA PHE A 230 -1.40 3.22 11.13
C PHE A 230 -1.26 3.45 12.64
N VAL A 231 -1.42 2.41 13.46
CA VAL A 231 -1.36 2.54 14.92
C VAL A 231 -0.01 3.04 15.40
N VAL A 232 1.10 2.42 14.98
CA VAL A 232 2.44 2.84 15.42
C VAL A 232 2.78 4.25 14.96
N SER A 233 2.28 4.67 13.79
CA SER A 233 2.48 6.03 13.27
C SER A 233 1.70 7.06 14.08
N MET A 234 0.42 6.82 14.36
CA MET A 234 -0.39 7.78 15.12
C MET A 234 0.09 7.89 16.57
N LEU A 235 0.52 6.78 17.19
CA LEU A 235 1.15 6.81 18.51
C LEU A 235 2.49 7.57 18.49
N SER A 236 3.25 7.46 17.40
CA SER A 236 4.50 8.20 17.21
C SER A 236 4.27 9.71 17.17
N PHE A 237 3.31 10.17 16.36
CA PHE A 237 2.94 11.59 16.33
C PHE A 237 2.36 12.08 17.65
N HIS A 238 1.55 11.26 18.32
CA HIS A 238 1.01 11.63 19.62
C HIS A 238 2.11 11.84 20.67
N LYS A 239 3.11 10.95 20.72
CA LYS A 239 4.29 11.14 21.58
C LYS A 239 5.08 12.38 21.22
N ASP A 240 5.24 12.67 19.94
CA ASP A 240 5.89 13.89 19.50
C ASP A 240 5.14 15.14 19.97
N MET A 241 3.81 15.18 19.85
CA MET A 241 2.98 16.28 20.35
C MET A 241 3.07 16.46 21.87
N ILE A 242 3.24 15.38 22.64
CA ILE A 242 3.45 15.46 24.09
C ILE A 242 4.84 16.03 24.41
N ALA A 243 5.86 15.64 23.65
CA ALA A 243 7.24 16.07 23.88
C ALA A 243 7.50 17.51 23.39
N ASN A 244 6.78 17.95 22.36
CA ASN A 244 7.00 19.22 21.66
C ASN A 244 5.71 20.05 21.66
N GLU A 245 5.53 20.88 22.68
CA GLU A 245 4.36 21.74 22.81
C GLU A 245 4.24 22.70 21.60
N GLY A 246 3.04 22.79 21.03
CA GLY A 246 2.77 23.60 19.83
C GLY A 246 2.82 22.83 18.51
N ASN A 247 3.30 21.58 18.50
CA ASN A 247 3.17 20.70 17.34
C ASN A 247 1.73 20.27 17.14
N ALA A 248 1.23 20.40 15.90
CA ALA A 248 -0.13 20.01 15.55
C ALA A 248 -0.16 19.42 14.15
N TYR A 249 -0.88 18.30 13.98
CA TYR A 249 -0.84 17.53 12.74
C TYR A 249 -2.21 17.36 12.09
N VAL A 250 -2.18 17.11 10.77
CA VAL A 250 -3.34 16.76 9.95
C VAL A 250 -2.99 15.58 9.04
N ILE A 251 -3.87 14.59 8.92
CA ILE A 251 -3.81 13.67 7.79
C ILE A 251 -4.35 14.40 6.58
N SER A 252 -3.46 14.79 5.68
CA SER A 252 -3.76 15.63 4.52
C SER A 252 -4.08 14.84 3.26
N SER A 253 -3.64 13.58 3.20
CA SER A 253 -3.98 12.64 2.13
C SER A 253 -3.94 11.22 2.69
N ALA A 254 -4.80 10.36 2.14
CA ALA A 254 -4.79 8.93 2.43
C ALA A 254 -5.26 8.13 1.22
N ALA A 255 -4.61 7.00 0.97
CA ALA A 255 -5.05 6.00 0.02
C ALA A 255 -4.83 4.60 0.59
N ILE A 256 -5.87 3.75 0.57
CA ILE A 256 -5.88 2.51 1.34
C ILE A 256 -6.53 1.37 0.53
N SER A 257 -5.93 0.19 0.57
CA SER A 257 -6.54 -1.12 0.29
C SER A 257 -6.29 -2.05 1.49
N GLU A 258 -6.67 -3.32 1.41
CA GLU A 258 -6.44 -4.29 2.48
C GLU A 258 -4.94 -4.59 2.76
N SER A 259 -4.05 -4.39 1.78
CA SER A 259 -2.60 -4.71 1.84
C SER A 259 -1.71 -3.50 1.60
N LYS A 260 -2.26 -2.35 1.21
CA LYS A 260 -1.50 -1.13 0.95
C LYS A 260 -2.07 0.06 1.72
N LEU A 261 -1.18 0.84 2.32
CA LEU A 261 -1.50 2.12 2.95
C LEU A 261 -0.54 3.16 2.41
N GLU A 262 -1.06 4.33 2.08
CA GLU A 262 -0.29 5.57 2.16
C GLU A 262 -1.12 6.59 2.93
N ILE A 263 -0.49 7.26 3.88
CA ILE A 263 -1.01 8.46 4.52
C ILE A 263 0.06 9.55 4.48
N ILE A 264 -0.37 10.80 4.29
CA ILE A 264 0.51 11.96 4.39
C ILE A 264 0.07 12.81 5.57
N VAL A 265 0.89 12.79 6.63
CA VAL A 265 0.67 13.57 7.84
C VAL A 265 1.46 14.86 7.75
N ALA A 266 0.79 16.01 7.70
CA ALA A 266 1.42 17.32 7.60
C ALA A 266 1.34 18.07 8.92
N ASP A 267 2.39 18.84 9.22
CA ASP A 267 2.37 19.85 10.27
C ASP A 267 1.45 21.02 9.86
N LYS A 268 0.63 21.46 10.81
CA LYS A 268 -0.25 22.62 10.66
C LYS A 268 0.50 23.95 10.74
N ASN A 269 1.70 23.95 11.30
CA ASN A 269 2.55 25.12 11.40
C ASN A 269 3.15 25.46 10.03
N LEU A 270 2.44 26.33 9.32
CA LEU A 270 2.86 26.83 8.01
C LEU A 270 3.92 27.93 8.17
N LYS A 271 5.07 27.76 7.51
CA LYS A 271 6.11 28.79 7.36
C LYS A 271 5.98 29.50 6.01
N ASP A 272 6.29 30.78 5.97
CA ASP A 272 6.31 31.54 4.73
C ASP A 272 7.60 31.25 3.94
N ALA A 273 7.46 30.91 2.65
CA ALA A 273 8.55 30.66 1.72
C ALA A 273 8.54 31.68 0.55
N GLY A 274 7.87 32.82 0.70
CA GLY A 274 7.82 33.88 -0.29
C GLY A 274 7.03 33.46 -1.53
N GLU A 275 7.63 33.50 -2.72
CA GLU A 275 6.95 33.16 -3.98
C GLU A 275 6.55 31.68 -4.12
N PHE A 276 7.09 30.80 -3.27
CA PHE A 276 6.63 29.41 -3.15
C PHE A 276 5.38 29.26 -2.27
N GLY A 277 4.90 30.37 -1.69
CA GLY A 277 3.75 30.40 -0.79
C GLY A 277 4.10 29.87 0.60
N LYS A 278 3.17 29.14 1.20
CA LYS A 278 3.36 28.53 2.50
C LYS A 278 3.95 27.14 2.36
N VAL A 279 4.81 26.77 3.32
CA VAL A 279 5.41 25.44 3.42
C VAL A 279 5.21 24.84 4.79
N SER A 280 5.11 23.53 4.87
CA SER A 280 5.20 22.80 6.14
C SER A 280 5.87 21.46 5.98
N SER A 281 6.44 20.96 7.08
CA SER A 281 6.95 19.60 7.11
C SER A 281 5.79 18.61 7.05
N ALA A 282 6.00 17.51 6.34
CA ALA A 282 5.07 16.41 6.28
C ALA A 282 5.81 15.07 6.26
N MET A 283 5.08 14.00 6.54
CA MET A 283 5.59 12.65 6.52
C MET A 283 4.68 11.79 5.66
N VAL A 284 5.25 11.20 4.62
CA VAL A 284 4.61 10.14 3.85
C VAL A 284 4.90 8.83 4.54
N ILE A 285 3.85 8.14 4.95
CA ILE A 285 3.93 6.84 5.59
C ILE A 285 3.28 5.84 4.66
N THR A 286 4.04 4.84 4.24
CA THR A 286 3.53 3.77 3.39
C THR A 286 3.72 2.40 4.03
N THR A 287 2.78 1.51 3.77
CA THR A 287 3.02 0.06 3.87
C THR A 287 2.56 -0.64 2.61
N ASN A 288 3.30 -1.68 2.23
CA ASN A 288 2.94 -2.56 1.13
C ASN A 288 3.25 -4.00 1.52
N ASP A 289 2.21 -4.72 1.94
CA ASP A 289 2.30 -6.11 2.33
C ASP A 289 2.57 -7.07 1.15
N LEU A 290 2.74 -6.60 -0.08
CA LEU A 290 2.92 -7.44 -1.27
C LEU A 290 4.32 -7.30 -1.88
N GLY A 291 5.13 -6.34 -1.42
CA GLY A 291 6.41 -5.97 -2.03
C GLY A 291 7.64 -6.26 -1.15
N GLN A 292 8.78 -5.69 -1.55
CA GLN A 292 10.05 -5.78 -0.79
C GLN A 292 10.15 -4.74 0.34
N GLY A 293 9.45 -3.60 0.19
CA GLY A 293 9.38 -2.56 1.21
C GLY A 293 8.16 -2.77 2.09
N SER A 294 8.39 -3.02 3.38
CA SER A 294 7.29 -3.26 4.31
C SER A 294 6.72 -1.95 4.82
N LEU A 295 7.50 -1.19 5.57
CA LEU A 295 7.09 0.10 6.13
C LEU A 295 8.07 1.16 5.67
N ASN A 296 7.56 2.26 5.13
CA ASN A 296 8.39 3.40 4.75
C ASN A 296 7.87 4.68 5.40
N TYR A 297 8.79 5.46 5.94
CA TYR A 297 8.53 6.79 6.43
C TYR A 297 9.45 7.72 5.66
N SER A 298 8.87 8.64 4.89
CA SER A 298 9.63 9.61 4.11
C SER A 298 9.22 10.99 4.57
N LYS A 299 10.18 11.75 5.08
CA LYS A 299 9.99 13.17 5.32
C LYS A 299 9.89 13.87 3.96
N VAL A 300 8.86 14.68 3.82
CA VAL A 300 8.62 15.51 2.64
C VAL A 300 8.27 16.91 3.11
N ILE A 301 8.44 17.89 2.24
CA ILE A 301 7.94 19.24 2.49
C ILE A 301 6.75 19.48 1.60
N LYS A 302 5.66 19.93 2.21
CA LYS A 302 4.51 20.42 1.47
C LYS A 302 4.80 21.84 1.03
N VAL A 303 4.62 22.11 -0.26
CA VAL A 303 4.85 23.43 -0.87
C VAL A 303 3.61 23.89 -1.63
N GLY A 304 3.26 25.15 -1.43
CA GLY A 304 2.13 25.79 -2.10
C GLY A 304 0.80 25.51 -1.42
N GLY A 305 -0.13 26.45 -1.59
CA GLY A 305 -1.54 26.32 -1.21
C GLY A 305 -1.85 26.27 0.30
N SER A 306 -3.12 25.98 0.59
CA SER A 306 -3.68 25.85 1.94
C SER A 306 -3.28 24.52 2.61
N LEU A 307 -3.83 24.23 3.80
CA LEU A 307 -3.55 22.99 4.55
C LEU A 307 -3.79 21.70 3.75
N PHE A 308 -4.62 21.73 2.70
CA PHE A 308 -5.01 20.55 1.91
C PHE A 308 -4.61 20.59 0.43
N ASN A 309 -4.35 21.77 -0.13
CA ASN A 309 -3.87 21.90 -1.51
C ASN A 309 -2.38 22.21 -1.50
N GLY A 310 -1.58 21.49 -2.28
CA GLY A 310 -0.14 21.69 -2.38
C GLY A 310 0.58 20.48 -2.96
N VAL A 311 1.88 20.63 -3.18
CA VAL A 311 2.74 19.59 -3.75
C VAL A 311 3.65 19.06 -2.65
N TYR A 312 3.77 17.73 -2.55
CA TYR A 312 4.71 17.11 -1.63
C TYR A 312 6.04 16.88 -2.35
N ILE A 313 7.07 17.57 -1.86
CA ILE A 313 8.41 17.54 -2.41
C ILE A 313 9.31 16.70 -1.51
N PHE A 314 9.98 15.71 -2.09
CA PHE A 314 11.01 14.93 -1.45
C PHE A 314 12.33 15.69 -1.52
N PRO A 315 13.07 15.85 -0.41
CA PRO A 315 14.41 16.47 -0.45
C PRO A 315 15.37 15.70 -1.38
N PRO A 316 16.51 16.28 -1.82
CA PRO A 316 17.37 15.69 -2.84
C PRO A 316 18.14 14.45 -2.35
N SER A 317 18.51 13.54 -3.28
CA SER A 317 18.94 12.15 -3.04
C SER A 317 20.05 11.93 -2.00
N ASP A 318 20.97 12.87 -1.86
CA ASP A 318 22.09 12.75 -0.90
C ASP A 318 21.62 13.03 0.55
N GLU A 319 20.49 13.74 0.71
CA GLU A 319 19.75 13.91 1.98
C GLU A 319 18.57 12.95 2.12
N VAL A 320 18.10 12.33 1.02
CA VAL A 320 17.03 11.30 1.03
C VAL A 320 17.36 10.15 1.97
N GLN A 321 18.64 9.78 2.10
CA GLN A 321 19.05 8.73 3.02
C GLN A 321 18.86 9.09 4.51
N LYS A 322 18.91 10.38 4.87
CA LYS A 322 18.66 10.87 6.23
C LYS A 322 17.17 11.15 6.50
N THR A 323 16.39 11.34 5.44
CA THR A 323 14.98 11.75 5.51
C THR A 323 14.02 10.60 5.25
N LYS A 324 14.52 9.41 4.92
CA LYS A 324 13.73 8.20 4.69
C LYS A 324 14.15 7.08 5.64
N LEU A 325 13.18 6.51 6.34
CA LEU A 325 13.29 5.23 7.02
C LEU A 325 12.60 4.16 6.17
N VAL A 326 13.37 3.18 5.72
CA VAL A 326 12.87 2.00 4.99
C VAL A 326 13.05 0.77 5.88
N LEU A 327 11.94 0.08 6.13
CA LEU A 327 11.91 -1.15 6.92
C LEU A 327 11.45 -2.28 6.02
N SER A 328 12.27 -3.32 5.91
CA SER A 328 11.97 -4.52 5.12
C SER A 328 11.08 -5.48 5.89
N HIS A 329 10.42 -6.39 5.17
CA HIS A 329 9.71 -7.53 5.77
C HIS A 329 10.64 -8.50 6.50
N SER A 330 11.96 -8.39 6.37
CA SER A 330 12.92 -9.19 7.15
C SER A 330 13.32 -8.57 8.48
N SER A 331 12.90 -7.33 8.75
CA SER A 331 13.11 -6.68 10.05
C SER A 331 12.11 -7.26 11.06
N THR A 332 12.55 -7.51 12.30
CA THR A 332 11.64 -7.96 13.36
C THR A 332 10.79 -6.80 13.89
N PRO A 333 9.63 -7.06 14.52
CA PRO A 333 8.79 -6.02 15.11
C PRO A 333 9.53 -5.15 16.12
N LEU A 334 10.36 -5.75 16.97
CA LEU A 334 11.19 -5.02 17.94
C LEU A 334 12.20 -4.09 17.24
N THR A 335 12.84 -4.54 16.17
CA THR A 335 13.76 -3.71 15.38
C THR A 335 13.03 -2.56 14.70
N VAL A 336 11.85 -2.80 14.15
CA VAL A 336 11.00 -1.78 13.54
C VAL A 336 10.63 -0.71 14.56
N LEU A 337 10.11 -1.12 15.71
CA LEU A 337 9.69 -0.23 16.79
C LEU A 337 10.86 0.58 17.37
N ALA A 338 12.06 0.02 17.43
CA ALA A 338 13.26 0.74 17.85
C ALA A 338 13.67 1.83 16.85
N LYS A 339 13.69 1.50 15.54
CA LYS A 339 14.05 2.45 14.48
C LYS A 339 13.04 3.58 14.34
N LEU A 340 11.75 3.30 14.51
CA LEU A 340 10.70 4.33 14.48
C LEU A 340 10.89 5.39 15.56
N ARG A 341 11.26 4.96 16.77
CA ARG A 341 11.54 5.87 17.88
C ARG A 341 12.68 6.84 17.57
N GLU A 342 13.74 6.36 16.91
CA GLU A 342 14.87 7.20 16.51
C GLU A 342 14.49 8.17 15.38
N PHE A 343 13.68 7.71 14.42
CA PHE A 343 13.27 8.51 13.27
C PHE A 343 12.36 9.69 13.63
N ASN A 344 11.48 9.54 14.63
CA ASN A 344 10.58 10.60 15.06
C ASN A 344 11.31 11.88 15.52
N ALA A 345 12.56 11.77 15.99
CA ALA A 345 13.36 12.93 16.39
C ALA A 345 13.78 13.85 15.23
N LEU A 346 13.51 13.48 13.97
CA LEU A 346 13.99 14.17 12.77
C LEU A 346 12.96 15.13 12.15
N LEU A 347 11.83 15.42 12.82
CA LEU A 347 10.73 16.21 12.24
C LEU A 347 11.03 17.71 11.99
N ASN A 348 12.15 18.27 12.45
CA ASN A 348 12.37 19.73 12.44
C ASN A 348 13.52 20.22 11.51
N ASN A 349 13.31 20.26 10.19
CA ASN A 349 14.30 20.84 9.24
C ASN A 349 13.69 21.75 8.15
N THR A 350 12.46 22.25 8.35
CA THR A 350 11.77 23.07 7.35
C THR A 350 12.57 24.29 6.90
N ASP A 351 13.41 24.87 7.78
CA ASP A 351 14.20 26.08 7.47
C ASP A 351 15.34 25.82 6.48
N GLU A 352 15.99 24.65 6.57
CA GLU A 352 17.03 24.23 5.63
C GLU A 352 16.44 24.06 4.22
N PHE A 353 15.27 23.43 4.12
CA PHE A 353 14.59 23.29 2.84
C PHE A 353 14.08 24.61 2.25
N ILE A 354 13.58 25.55 3.08
CA ILE A 354 13.19 26.89 2.60
C ILE A 354 14.38 27.56 1.92
N LYS A 355 15.57 27.41 2.50
CA LYS A 355 16.81 27.93 1.92
C LYS A 355 17.10 27.28 0.55
N ASP A 356 16.97 25.96 0.43
CA ASP A 356 17.18 25.24 -0.84
C ASP A 356 16.20 25.69 -1.93
N LEU A 357 14.92 25.85 -1.59
CA LEU A 357 13.92 26.38 -2.53
C LEU A 357 14.28 27.79 -3.02
N GLN A 358 14.72 28.66 -2.11
CA GLN A 358 15.16 30.00 -2.45
C GLN A 358 16.41 30.01 -3.32
N GLU A 359 17.30 29.02 -3.18
CA GLU A 359 18.47 28.86 -4.05
C GLU A 359 18.09 28.35 -5.44
N VAL A 360 17.21 27.34 -5.54
CA VAL A 360 16.67 26.84 -6.83
C VAL A 360 16.07 27.98 -7.64
N LYS A 361 15.25 28.82 -6.99
CA LYS A 361 14.59 29.97 -7.63
C LYS A 361 15.59 30.89 -8.35
N LYS A 362 16.78 31.09 -7.77
CA LYS A 362 17.82 31.94 -8.37
C LYS A 362 18.43 31.33 -9.62
N MET A 363 18.35 30.01 -9.79
CA MET A 363 19.06 29.28 -10.85
C MET A 363 18.20 28.94 -12.07
N LYS A 364 16.87 28.84 -11.93
CA LYS A 364 15.98 28.33 -12.99
C LYS A 364 14.65 29.08 -13.04
N SER A 365 14.05 29.19 -14.23
CA SER A 365 12.69 29.72 -14.39
C SER A 365 11.62 28.64 -14.21
N ALA A 366 10.40 29.04 -13.83
CA ALA A 366 9.28 28.12 -13.69
C ALA A 366 8.93 27.40 -15.01
N GLU A 367 9.05 28.10 -16.14
CA GLU A 367 8.86 27.51 -17.48
C GLU A 367 9.93 26.47 -17.82
N GLU A 368 11.20 26.70 -17.47
CA GLU A 368 12.27 25.71 -17.69
C GLU A 368 12.00 24.41 -16.90
N LEU A 369 11.57 24.54 -15.64
CA LEU A 369 11.23 23.41 -14.79
C LEU A 369 10.03 22.64 -15.32
N ARG A 370 8.98 23.33 -15.78
CA ARG A 370 7.83 22.71 -16.45
C ARG A 370 8.25 21.86 -17.64
N GLN A 371 9.08 22.41 -18.52
CA GLN A 371 9.54 21.71 -19.72
C GLN A 371 10.33 20.44 -19.37
N ARG A 372 11.19 20.51 -18.35
CA ARG A 372 11.91 19.31 -17.85
C ARG A 372 10.95 18.24 -17.33
N ILE A 373 9.90 18.62 -16.60
CA ILE A 373 8.85 17.68 -16.14
C ILE A 373 8.18 17.03 -17.35
N LEU A 374 7.72 17.85 -18.30
CA LEU A 374 7.07 17.36 -19.51
C LEU A 374 7.95 16.39 -20.31
N LEU A 375 9.24 16.69 -20.46
CA LEU A 375 10.20 15.83 -21.16
C LEU A 375 10.35 14.47 -20.46
N LYS A 376 10.45 14.44 -19.13
CA LYS A 376 10.52 13.18 -18.36
C LYS A 376 9.23 12.37 -18.49
N LEU A 377 8.08 13.01 -18.39
CA LEU A 377 6.78 12.35 -18.53
C LEU A 377 6.54 11.82 -19.95
N SER A 378 7.01 12.55 -20.97
CA SER A 378 6.81 12.22 -22.39
C SER A 378 7.83 11.23 -22.95
N ASN A 379 8.85 10.84 -22.19
CA ASN A 379 9.86 9.88 -22.64
C ASN A 379 9.18 8.53 -23.00
N PRO A 380 9.47 7.90 -24.16
CA PRO A 380 8.88 6.61 -24.53
C PRO A 380 9.15 5.47 -23.52
N ARG A 381 10.24 5.58 -22.75
CA ARG A 381 10.61 4.64 -21.68
C ARG A 381 10.05 5.02 -20.31
N SER A 382 9.28 6.10 -20.23
CA SER A 382 8.66 6.56 -18.99
C SER A 382 7.60 5.57 -18.51
N ALA A 383 7.47 5.43 -17.19
CA ALA A 383 6.34 4.74 -16.58
C ALA A 383 4.99 5.40 -16.90
N PHE A 384 5.01 6.65 -17.39
CA PHE A 384 3.84 7.47 -17.71
C PHE A 384 3.54 7.55 -19.21
N LYS A 385 4.11 6.66 -20.04
CA LYS A 385 3.95 6.71 -21.50
C LYS A 385 2.47 6.69 -21.97
N ASP A 386 1.60 6.05 -21.20
CA ASP A 386 0.16 5.90 -21.48
C ASP A 386 -0.70 6.89 -20.66
N ALA A 387 -0.10 7.68 -19.77
CA ALA A 387 -0.80 8.68 -18.96
C ALA A 387 -0.97 10.00 -19.75
N HIS A 388 -1.84 9.98 -20.75
CA HIS A 388 -2.12 11.15 -21.62
C HIS A 388 -2.56 12.38 -20.81
N GLN A 389 -3.54 12.21 -19.92
CA GLN A 389 -4.07 13.29 -19.06
C GLN A 389 -2.99 13.98 -18.23
N LEU A 390 -2.05 13.19 -17.66
CA LEU A 390 -0.93 13.72 -16.89
C LEU A 390 -0.01 14.59 -17.75
N ARG A 391 0.32 14.14 -18.97
CA ARG A 391 1.13 14.93 -19.90
C ARG A 391 0.41 16.20 -20.34
N ASP A 392 -0.90 16.12 -20.55
CA ASP A 392 -1.69 17.25 -21.03
C ASP A 392 -1.74 18.40 -20.03
N ILE A 393 -1.74 18.11 -18.72
CA ILE A 393 -1.54 19.12 -17.66
C ILE A 393 -0.31 19.96 -17.95
N PHE A 394 0.83 19.31 -18.24
CA PHE A 394 2.10 20.00 -18.49
C PHE A 394 2.30 20.43 -19.94
N ARG A 395 1.42 20.09 -20.89
CA ARG A 395 1.53 20.51 -22.31
C ARG A 395 0.85 21.84 -22.58
N LEU A 396 -0.26 22.11 -21.91
CA LEU A 396 -1.05 23.31 -22.15
C LEU A 396 -0.21 24.54 -21.80
N ALA A 397 0.33 25.19 -22.84
CA ALA A 397 0.66 26.60 -22.77
C ALA A 397 -0.67 27.32 -22.54
N ILE A 398 -1.05 27.56 -21.28
CA ILE A 398 -2.20 28.40 -20.97
C ILE A 398 -1.80 29.83 -21.32
N ALA A 399 -1.91 30.17 -22.60
CA ALA A 399 -1.93 31.49 -23.24
C ALA A 399 -0.87 32.55 -22.87
N ASN A 400 0.08 32.30 -21.96
CA ASN A 400 1.24 33.11 -21.63
C ASN A 400 2.25 32.19 -20.92
N GLU A 401 3.54 32.54 -20.94
CA GLU A 401 4.59 31.82 -20.21
C GLU A 401 4.17 31.50 -18.76
N ILE A 402 4.69 30.41 -18.18
CA ILE A 402 4.57 30.22 -16.72
C ILE A 402 5.48 31.24 -16.05
N GLU A 403 4.92 32.42 -15.81
CA GLU A 403 5.60 33.57 -15.23
C GLU A 403 5.90 33.39 -13.73
N SER A 404 5.32 32.38 -13.05
CA SER A 404 5.52 32.20 -11.61
C SER A 404 5.63 30.74 -11.17
N PHE A 405 6.42 30.52 -10.13
CA PHE A 405 6.54 29.24 -9.44
C PHE A 405 5.21 28.78 -8.83
N ALA A 406 4.35 29.70 -8.38
CA ALA A 406 3.02 29.37 -7.88
C ALA A 406 2.16 28.65 -8.93
N LYS A 407 2.17 29.11 -10.19
CA LYS A 407 1.47 28.43 -11.30
C LYS A 407 2.05 27.05 -11.59
N LEU A 408 3.37 26.88 -11.55
CA LEU A 408 4.00 25.56 -11.71
C LEU A 408 3.58 24.59 -10.60
N LEU A 409 3.56 25.04 -9.35
CA LEU A 409 3.12 24.24 -8.21
C LEU A 409 1.64 23.85 -8.31
N ASP A 410 0.77 24.74 -8.79
CA ASP A 410 -0.64 24.43 -9.05
C ASP A 410 -0.80 23.29 -10.09
N MET A 411 0.01 23.29 -11.15
CA MET A 411 0.02 22.20 -12.13
C MET A 411 0.48 20.87 -11.53
N CYS A 412 1.54 20.91 -10.72
CA CYS A 412 2.00 19.73 -9.99
C CYS A 412 0.94 19.22 -9.01
N GLY A 413 0.19 20.10 -8.35
CA GLY A 413 -0.93 19.73 -7.47
C GLY A 413 -2.05 19.02 -8.23
N LYS A 414 -2.47 19.59 -9.37
CA LYS A 414 -3.46 18.96 -10.28
C LYS A 414 -3.00 17.59 -10.78
N ALA A 415 -1.70 17.42 -11.02
CA ALA A 415 -1.13 16.15 -11.44
C ALA A 415 -1.22 15.07 -10.34
N GLU A 416 -1.00 15.43 -9.07
CA GLU A 416 -1.19 14.53 -7.92
C GLU A 416 -2.67 14.17 -7.70
N GLU A 417 -3.60 15.04 -8.08
CA GLU A 417 -5.04 14.82 -7.93
C GLU A 417 -5.62 13.80 -8.93
N LEU A 418 -4.94 13.54 -10.04
CA LEU A 418 -5.40 12.58 -11.05
C LEU A 418 -5.65 11.19 -10.46
N ASP A 419 -6.71 10.53 -10.92
CA ASP A 419 -6.99 9.14 -10.53
C ASP A 419 -6.16 8.19 -11.40
N ILE A 420 -4.90 8.01 -11.00
CA ILE A 420 -3.95 7.06 -11.59
C ILE A 420 -3.44 6.10 -10.53
N ASP A 421 -2.88 4.98 -10.98
CA ASP A 421 -2.26 3.98 -10.11
C ASP A 421 -1.32 4.63 -9.08
N TYR A 422 -1.47 4.21 -7.83
CA TYR A 422 -0.80 4.85 -6.72
C TYR A 422 0.73 4.68 -6.75
N ASP A 423 1.21 3.53 -7.24
CA ASP A 423 2.64 3.29 -7.43
C ASP A 423 3.22 4.23 -8.52
N LEU A 424 2.38 4.73 -9.44
CA LEU A 424 2.75 5.79 -10.37
C LEU A 424 2.77 7.18 -9.71
N LYS A 425 1.90 7.45 -8.73
CA LYS A 425 1.92 8.74 -8.01
C LYS A 425 3.21 8.96 -7.23
N GLU A 426 3.71 7.95 -6.52
CA GLU A 426 5.00 8.07 -5.81
C GLU A 426 6.13 8.42 -6.80
N LYS A 427 6.18 7.72 -7.95
CA LYS A 427 7.16 8.01 -9.01
C LYS A 427 7.01 9.44 -9.56
N LEU A 428 5.78 9.94 -9.67
CA LEU A 428 5.51 11.30 -10.14
C LEU A 428 6.08 12.32 -9.15
N ARG A 429 5.81 12.17 -7.86
CA ARG A 429 6.36 13.06 -6.82
C ARG A 429 7.88 13.07 -6.83
N VAL A 430 8.52 11.90 -6.97
CA VAL A 430 9.99 11.81 -7.07
C VAL A 430 10.51 12.57 -8.29
N ILE A 431 9.92 12.38 -9.47
CA ILE A 431 10.31 13.11 -10.68
C ILE A 431 10.15 14.63 -10.51
N ILE A 432 9.02 15.07 -9.96
CA ILE A 432 8.76 16.49 -9.71
C ILE A 432 9.81 17.03 -8.73
N SER A 433 10.06 16.30 -7.65
CA SER A 433 11.01 16.71 -6.61
C SER A 433 12.44 16.82 -7.13
N ASP A 434 12.91 15.81 -7.87
CA ASP A 434 14.24 15.82 -8.50
C ASP A 434 14.41 17.02 -9.44
N ILE A 435 13.37 17.36 -10.22
CA ILE A 435 13.44 18.47 -11.17
C ILE A 435 13.44 19.81 -10.45
N LEU A 436 12.56 19.98 -9.46
CA LEU A 436 12.45 21.20 -8.66
C LEU A 436 13.73 21.43 -7.87
N LEU A 437 14.31 20.40 -7.24
CA LEU A 437 15.45 20.57 -6.33
C LEU A 437 16.82 20.36 -6.97
N SER A 438 16.91 19.82 -8.18
CA SER A 438 18.21 19.64 -8.83
C SER A 438 18.89 20.99 -9.07
N THR A 439 19.99 21.26 -8.38
CA THR A 439 20.80 22.48 -8.58
C THR A 439 21.88 22.32 -9.66
N ARG A 440 22.26 21.10 -10.05
CA ARG A 440 22.96 20.74 -11.31
C ARG A 440 23.35 19.26 -11.31
N LYS A 441 23.08 18.57 -12.42
CA LYS A 441 24.11 17.84 -13.16
C LYS A 441 23.97 18.25 -14.62
#